data_AF-A0A6J2VM82-F1
#
_entry.id   AF-A0A6J2VM82-F1
#
_cell.length_a   1.000
_cell.length_b   1.000
_cell.length_c   1.000
_cell.angle_alpha   90.00
_cell.angle_beta   90.00
_cell.angle_gamma   90.00
#
_symmetry.space_group_name_H-M   'P 1'
#
loop_
_entity.id
_entity.type
_entity.pdbx_description
1 polymer ?
#
loop_
_entity_poly.entity_id
_entity_poly.type
_entity_poly.pdbx_seq_one_letter_code
_entity_poly.pdbx_strand_id
1 'polypeptide(L)'
;MFLVLVVTPELREFLAKARSGAVRLIQVLIRDEQLVLGAYKEPSQTWDREYDHSILPLLDPQEPCYILYRLDSQNAQGYEWIFISWSPDQSPVRQKMLYAATRATVKKEFGGGHVKDEMFGTVEEDVCLQGYLRHMSSCSAPAPLTAAEQELQRIRITEVKTEMSVENKYQSVQGLAFPVQDDVKRALRLLKERRINYIQLRLDTEKETIELVHTNPTEIGDLPSRVPTDTPRYHLFLYKHTHEGDSLESVVFIYSMPGYSCSIKERMLYSSCKSRLLDEVERDYHLEVAKKLEIDSGSELTEEFLYEEIHPKQHAHKQAFAKPRGPAGKRGNKRLIKGGGGENGERS
;
A
#
# COMPACT_ATOMS: atom_id res chain seq x y z
N MET A 1 31.82 4.29 -22.16
CA MET A 1 31.75 5.33 -23.21
C MET A 1 30.50 5.02 -24.03
N PHE A 2 29.38 5.71 -23.78
CA PHE A 2 28.15 5.49 -24.54
C PHE A 2 28.32 6.14 -25.91
N LEU A 3 28.34 5.32 -26.97
CA LEU A 3 28.40 5.80 -28.35
C LEU A 3 27.03 6.40 -28.68
N VAL A 4 26.90 7.73 -28.54
CA VAL A 4 25.69 8.46 -28.94
C VAL A 4 25.80 8.70 -30.43
N LEU A 5 25.30 7.75 -31.23
CA LEU A 5 25.16 7.97 -32.67
C LEU A 5 24.18 9.13 -32.89
N VAL A 6 24.53 10.02 -33.82
CA VAL A 6 23.70 11.14 -34.20
C VAL A 6 22.62 10.64 -35.16
N VAL A 7 21.36 10.96 -34.85
CA VAL A 7 20.24 10.76 -35.78
C VAL A 7 20.31 11.84 -36.84
N THR A 8 20.33 11.44 -38.10
CA THR A 8 20.29 12.38 -39.22
C THR A 8 19.01 13.22 -39.19
N PRO A 9 19.06 14.52 -39.54
CA PRO A 9 17.89 15.38 -39.52
C PRO A 9 16.76 14.84 -40.42
N GLU A 10 17.12 14.25 -41.55
CA GLU A 10 16.20 13.58 -42.49
C GLU A 10 15.44 12.43 -41.82
N LEU A 11 16.13 11.56 -41.08
CA LEU A 11 15.49 10.48 -40.36
C LEU A 11 14.57 11.01 -39.25
N ARG A 12 14.97 12.06 -38.52
CA ARG A 12 14.13 12.64 -37.47
C ARG A 12 12.82 13.21 -38.02
N GLU A 13 12.89 13.94 -39.13
CA GLU A 13 11.70 14.47 -39.81
C GLU A 13 10.81 13.35 -40.33
N PHE A 14 11.41 12.30 -40.91
CA PHE A 14 10.67 11.15 -41.41
C PHE A 14 9.96 10.38 -40.29
N LEU A 15 10.62 10.13 -39.15
CA LEU A 15 10.01 9.49 -37.99
C LEU A 15 8.84 10.32 -37.44
N ALA A 16 8.97 11.65 -37.41
CA ALA A 16 7.88 12.54 -37.02
C ALA A 16 6.68 12.44 -37.99
N LYS A 17 6.94 12.42 -39.30
CA LYS A 17 5.90 12.22 -40.33
C LYS A 17 5.24 10.85 -40.20
N ALA A 18 6.00 9.79 -39.95
CA ALA A 18 5.48 8.43 -39.85
C ALA A 18 4.45 8.26 -38.73
N ARG A 19 4.59 9.00 -37.61
CA ARG A 19 3.60 9.00 -36.51
C ARG A 19 2.19 9.42 -36.95
N SER A 20 2.05 10.15 -38.05
CA SER A 20 0.74 10.52 -38.62
C SER A 20 0.00 9.36 -39.30
N GLY A 21 0.61 8.19 -39.44
CA GLY A 21 -0.02 7.00 -40.04
C GLY A 21 0.14 6.91 -41.56
N ALA A 22 1.04 7.66 -42.18
CA ALA A 22 1.31 7.58 -43.62
C ALA A 22 2.18 6.38 -44.02
N VAL A 23 2.93 5.80 -43.09
CA VAL A 23 3.96 4.78 -43.36
C VAL A 23 3.62 3.48 -42.64
N ARG A 24 3.84 2.33 -43.28
CA ARG A 24 3.65 0.98 -42.71
C ARG A 24 4.94 0.43 -42.13
N LEU A 25 6.06 0.64 -42.81
CA LEU A 25 7.35 0.03 -42.49
C LEU A 25 8.45 1.08 -42.62
N ILE A 26 9.36 1.11 -41.65
CA ILE A 26 10.57 1.93 -41.67
C ILE A 26 11.75 1.05 -41.32
N GLN A 27 12.73 0.95 -42.20
CA GLN A 27 14.02 0.35 -41.91
C GLN A 27 15.00 1.46 -41.53
N VAL A 28 15.73 1.25 -40.44
CA VAL A 28 16.79 2.16 -39.98
C VAL A 28 18.10 1.40 -39.98
N LEU A 29 19.10 1.98 -40.62
CA LEU A 29 20.45 1.42 -40.77
C LEU A 29 21.46 2.34 -40.08
N ILE A 30 22.61 1.79 -39.74
CA ILE A 30 23.76 2.56 -39.24
C ILE A 30 24.82 2.59 -40.33
N ARG A 31 25.11 3.78 -40.86
CA ARG A 31 26.17 4.02 -41.85
C ARG A 31 27.03 5.18 -41.36
N ASP A 32 28.35 5.03 -41.46
CA ASP A 32 29.33 6.05 -41.04
C ASP A 32 29.06 6.64 -39.64
N GLU A 33 28.72 5.76 -38.69
CA GLU A 33 28.37 6.13 -37.30
C GLU A 33 27.19 7.12 -37.18
N GLN A 34 26.25 7.05 -38.11
CA GLN A 34 24.99 7.80 -38.08
C GLN A 34 23.79 6.90 -38.34
N LEU A 35 22.66 7.24 -37.72
CA LEU A 35 21.39 6.55 -37.98
C LEU A 35 20.75 7.16 -39.23
N VAL A 36 20.56 6.33 -40.24
CA VAL A 36 20.05 6.70 -41.56
C VAL A 36 18.79 5.92 -41.91
N LEU A 37 17.94 6.52 -42.75
CA LEU A 37 16.78 5.84 -43.32
C LEU A 37 17.25 4.80 -44.34
N GLY A 38 16.79 3.56 -44.18
CA GLY A 38 16.93 2.49 -45.17
C GLY A 38 15.74 2.49 -46.13
N ALA A 39 15.07 1.34 -46.25
CA ALA A 39 13.80 1.24 -46.97
C ALA A 39 12.59 1.72 -46.14
N TYR A 40 11.53 2.16 -46.81
CA TYR A 40 10.22 2.36 -46.20
C TYR A 40 9.12 1.84 -47.13
N LYS A 41 7.95 1.51 -46.57
CA LYS A 41 6.76 1.11 -47.34
C LYS A 41 5.52 1.81 -46.81
N GLU A 42 4.61 2.16 -47.72
CA GLU A 42 3.28 2.67 -47.42
C GLU A 42 2.30 1.52 -47.18
N PRO A 43 1.24 1.72 -46.37
CA PRO A 43 0.23 0.68 -46.11
C PRO A 43 -0.61 0.41 -47.36
N SER A 44 -0.79 -0.86 -47.75
CA SER A 44 -1.67 -1.24 -48.87
C SER A 44 -2.82 -2.18 -48.46
N GLN A 45 -2.59 -3.07 -47.48
CA GLN A 45 -3.54 -4.02 -46.91
C GLN A 45 -3.49 -3.99 -45.37
N THR A 46 -4.16 -4.95 -44.74
CA THR A 46 -4.15 -5.14 -43.28
C THR A 46 -2.75 -5.50 -42.80
N TRP A 47 -2.40 -5.03 -41.60
CA TRP A 47 -1.06 -5.17 -41.05
C TRP A 47 -0.55 -6.62 -40.98
N ASP A 48 -1.44 -7.61 -40.80
CA ASP A 48 -1.12 -9.03 -40.69
C ASP A 48 -0.73 -9.64 -42.04
N ARG A 49 -1.49 -9.33 -43.09
CA ARG A 49 -1.27 -9.90 -44.44
C ARG A 49 -0.04 -9.34 -45.12
N GLU A 50 0.32 -8.09 -44.82
CA GLU A 50 1.51 -7.44 -45.39
C GLU A 50 2.79 -7.76 -44.63
N TYR A 51 2.70 -8.32 -43.43
CA TYR A 51 3.80 -8.37 -42.47
C TYR A 51 5.04 -9.08 -43.05
N ASP A 52 4.89 -10.35 -43.44
CA ASP A 52 6.00 -11.17 -43.93
C ASP A 52 6.55 -10.65 -45.27
N HIS A 53 5.66 -10.30 -46.20
CA HIS A 53 6.04 -9.72 -47.49
C HIS A 53 6.74 -8.36 -47.37
N SER A 54 6.49 -7.64 -46.27
CA SER A 54 7.09 -6.34 -46.01
C SER A 54 8.47 -6.46 -45.37
N ILE A 55 8.59 -7.33 -44.35
CA ILE A 55 9.75 -7.41 -43.46
C ILE A 55 10.80 -8.39 -43.97
N LEU A 56 10.43 -9.62 -44.33
CA LEU A 56 11.39 -10.68 -44.65
C LEU A 56 12.36 -10.30 -45.78
N PRO A 57 11.94 -9.62 -46.88
CA PRO A 57 12.86 -9.23 -47.94
C PRO A 57 13.89 -8.16 -47.54
N LEU A 58 13.72 -7.50 -46.39
CA LEU A 58 14.66 -6.50 -45.87
C LEU A 58 15.71 -7.08 -44.92
N LEU A 59 15.57 -8.36 -44.54
CA LEU A 59 16.48 -9.02 -43.62
C LEU A 59 17.69 -9.54 -44.39
N ASP A 60 18.86 -8.96 -44.12
CA ASP A 60 20.12 -9.46 -44.65
C ASP A 60 20.72 -10.48 -43.65
N PRO A 61 21.18 -11.66 -44.08
CA PRO A 61 21.73 -12.67 -43.17
C PRO A 61 23.09 -12.29 -42.55
N GLN A 62 23.76 -11.25 -43.06
CA GLN A 62 25.07 -10.78 -42.60
C GLN A 62 25.04 -9.35 -42.05
N GLU A 63 23.99 -8.56 -42.30
CA GLU A 63 23.90 -7.17 -41.79
C GLU A 63 22.73 -6.96 -40.81
N PRO A 64 22.98 -6.43 -39.60
CA PRO A 64 21.91 -6.06 -38.68
C PRO A 64 21.13 -4.83 -39.16
N CYS A 65 19.87 -4.71 -38.78
CA CYS A 65 19.06 -3.51 -39.02
C CYS A 65 17.98 -3.32 -37.94
N TYR A 66 17.40 -2.12 -37.87
CA TYR A 66 16.17 -1.91 -37.13
C TYR A 66 14.99 -1.78 -38.06
N ILE A 67 13.85 -2.31 -37.64
CA ILE A 67 12.60 -2.21 -38.38
C ILE A 67 11.51 -1.71 -37.42
N LEU A 68 10.81 -0.66 -37.84
CA LEU A 68 9.58 -0.19 -37.21
C LEU A 68 8.41 -0.57 -38.11
N TYR A 69 7.51 -1.38 -37.59
CA TYR A 69 6.33 -1.85 -38.31
C TYR A 69 5.06 -1.32 -37.65
N ARG A 70 4.17 -0.70 -38.43
CA ARG A 70 2.94 -0.10 -37.92
C ARG A 70 1.82 -1.14 -37.85
N LEU A 71 1.20 -1.26 -36.68
CA LEU A 71 -0.05 -2.00 -36.49
C LEU A 71 -1.25 -1.15 -36.92
N ASP A 72 -2.38 -1.80 -37.19
CA ASP A 72 -3.65 -1.09 -37.42
C ASP A 72 -4.34 -0.67 -36.12
N SER A 73 -3.83 -1.09 -34.96
CA SER A 73 -4.28 -0.66 -33.63
C SER A 73 -3.74 0.73 -33.26
N GLN A 74 -4.45 1.42 -32.37
CA GLN A 74 -4.12 2.76 -31.91
C GLN A 74 -4.16 2.85 -30.38
N ASN A 75 -3.34 3.73 -29.82
CA ASN A 75 -3.32 4.11 -28.41
C ASN A 75 -3.53 5.62 -28.25
N ALA A 76 -3.39 6.15 -27.04
CA ALA A 76 -3.60 7.58 -26.76
C ALA A 76 -2.66 8.54 -27.51
N GLN A 77 -1.56 8.04 -28.09
CA GLN A 77 -0.56 8.83 -28.83
C GLN A 77 -0.70 8.69 -30.35
N GLY A 78 -1.38 7.66 -30.85
CA GLY A 78 -1.58 7.41 -32.28
C GLY A 78 -1.56 5.91 -32.61
N TYR A 79 -1.12 5.56 -33.82
CA TYR A 79 -0.93 4.16 -34.19
C TYR A 79 0.13 3.47 -33.32
N GLU A 80 -0.11 2.20 -33.03
CA GLU A 80 0.84 1.34 -32.33
C GLU A 80 1.86 0.75 -33.32
N TRP A 81 3.09 0.54 -32.84
CA TRP A 81 4.19 0.05 -33.65
C TRP A 81 4.90 -1.12 -32.97
N ILE A 82 5.41 -2.04 -33.77
CA ILE A 82 6.35 -3.08 -33.38
C ILE A 82 7.75 -2.56 -33.71
N PHE A 83 8.64 -2.58 -32.73
CA PHE A 83 10.06 -2.30 -32.93
C PHE A 83 10.83 -3.62 -32.97
N ILE A 84 11.42 -3.92 -34.12
CA ILE A 84 12.15 -5.15 -34.40
C ILE A 84 13.64 -4.80 -34.51
N SER A 85 14.46 -5.47 -33.72
CA SER A 85 15.92 -5.40 -33.79
C SER A 85 16.43 -6.68 -34.43
N TRP A 86 16.78 -6.61 -35.72
CA TRP A 86 17.38 -7.71 -36.47
C TRP A 86 18.89 -7.71 -36.27
N SER A 87 19.45 -8.81 -35.76
CA SER A 87 20.90 -8.95 -35.56
C SER A 87 21.30 -10.40 -35.76
N PRO A 88 21.53 -10.85 -37.01
CA PRO A 88 21.81 -12.25 -37.29
C PRO A 88 23.19 -12.64 -36.75
N ASP A 89 23.34 -13.92 -36.39
CA ASP A 89 24.56 -14.39 -35.73
C ASP A 89 25.81 -14.28 -36.60
N GLN A 90 25.63 -14.36 -37.92
CA GLN A 90 26.71 -14.26 -38.92
C GLN A 90 27.22 -12.82 -39.11
N SER A 91 26.56 -11.81 -38.53
CA SER A 91 27.03 -10.43 -38.62
C SER A 91 28.35 -10.21 -37.85
N PRO A 92 29.23 -9.32 -38.35
CA PRO A 92 30.44 -8.91 -37.64
C PRO A 92 30.14 -8.42 -36.22
N VAL A 93 30.94 -8.85 -35.23
CA VAL A 93 30.75 -8.51 -33.80
C VAL A 93 30.65 -7.00 -33.57
N ARG A 94 31.47 -6.20 -34.27
CA ARG A 94 31.44 -4.74 -34.20
C ARG A 94 30.06 -4.17 -34.56
N GLN A 95 29.42 -4.68 -35.61
CA GLN A 95 28.07 -4.23 -36.00
C GLN A 95 27.03 -4.69 -34.97
N LYS A 96 27.06 -5.94 -34.52
CA LYS A 96 26.13 -6.45 -33.49
C LYS A 96 26.19 -5.60 -32.21
N MET A 97 27.40 -5.24 -31.77
CA MET A 97 27.58 -4.35 -30.61
C MET A 97 27.02 -2.96 -30.87
N LEU A 98 27.22 -2.39 -32.06
CA LEU A 98 26.75 -1.06 -32.42
C LEU A 98 25.22 -0.98 -32.43
N TYR A 99 24.55 -1.97 -33.03
CA TYR A 99 23.10 -2.09 -33.03
C TYR A 99 22.54 -2.47 -31.63
N ALA A 100 23.23 -3.28 -30.84
CA ALA A 100 22.79 -3.51 -29.46
C ALA A 100 22.85 -2.22 -28.61
N ALA A 101 23.92 -1.43 -28.77
CA ALA A 101 24.16 -0.21 -27.97
C ALA A 101 23.24 0.96 -28.37
N THR A 102 22.78 1.02 -29.61
CA THR A 102 22.03 2.18 -30.14
C THR A 102 20.51 1.97 -30.18
N ARG A 103 20.05 0.76 -29.83
CA ARG A 103 18.64 0.36 -29.75
C ARG A 103 17.77 1.32 -28.93
N ALA A 104 18.26 1.70 -27.75
CA ALA A 104 17.54 2.62 -26.86
C ALA A 104 17.42 4.03 -27.44
N THR A 105 18.43 4.50 -28.17
CA THR A 105 18.45 5.81 -28.83
C THR A 105 17.39 5.88 -29.93
N VAL A 106 17.29 4.86 -30.78
CA VAL A 106 16.28 4.80 -31.85
C VAL A 106 14.87 4.81 -31.27
N LYS A 107 14.60 4.01 -30.24
CA LYS A 107 13.28 3.99 -29.57
C LYS A 107 12.93 5.34 -28.94
N LYS A 108 13.91 6.01 -28.32
CA LYS A 108 13.71 7.33 -27.71
C LYS A 108 13.39 8.40 -28.76
N GLU A 109 14.12 8.40 -29.88
CA GLU A 109 13.92 9.37 -30.97
C GLU A 109 12.61 9.10 -31.72
N PHE A 110 12.22 7.83 -31.90
CA PHE A 110 10.91 7.47 -32.45
C PHE A 110 9.75 7.82 -31.51
N GLY A 111 9.96 7.71 -30.19
CA GLY A 111 8.96 8.02 -29.16
C GLY A 111 8.33 6.74 -28.62
N GLY A 112 8.90 6.22 -27.53
CA GLY A 112 8.56 4.91 -26.96
C GLY A 112 7.08 4.69 -26.61
N GLY A 113 6.27 5.75 -26.45
CA GLY A 113 4.83 5.59 -26.24
C GLY A 113 4.04 5.13 -27.47
N HIS A 114 4.63 5.13 -28.68
CA HIS A 114 4.03 4.53 -29.88
C HIS A 114 4.42 3.06 -30.05
N VAL A 115 5.49 2.60 -29.39
CA VAL A 115 5.99 1.23 -29.50
C VAL A 115 5.25 0.36 -28.51
N LYS A 116 4.48 -0.61 -29.02
CA LYS A 116 3.72 -1.56 -28.21
C LYS A 116 4.57 -2.77 -27.83
N ASP A 117 5.16 -3.38 -28.84
CA ASP A 117 5.95 -4.60 -28.72
C ASP A 117 7.38 -4.38 -29.22
N GLU A 118 8.33 -5.02 -28.56
CA GLU A 118 9.73 -5.02 -28.95
C GLU A 118 10.20 -6.45 -29.18
N MET A 119 10.68 -6.71 -30.39
CA MET A 119 11.21 -7.99 -30.80
C MET A 119 12.70 -7.90 -31.09
N PHE A 120 13.41 -8.96 -30.73
CA PHE A 120 14.79 -9.19 -31.14
C PHE A 120 14.83 -10.52 -31.86
N GLY A 121 15.43 -10.55 -33.05
CA GLY A 121 15.53 -11.77 -33.83
C GLY A 121 16.93 -11.93 -34.42
N THR A 122 17.41 -13.17 -34.40
CA THR A 122 18.68 -13.57 -35.03
C THR A 122 18.43 -14.44 -36.27
N VAL A 123 17.25 -15.07 -36.35
CA VAL A 123 16.78 -15.90 -37.46
C VAL A 123 15.42 -15.41 -37.97
N GLU A 124 15.11 -15.64 -39.25
CA GLU A 124 13.87 -15.15 -39.87
C GLU A 124 12.61 -15.67 -39.15
N GLU A 125 12.68 -16.88 -38.59
CA GLU A 125 11.58 -17.48 -37.81
C GLU A 125 11.25 -16.77 -36.49
N ASP A 126 12.18 -15.96 -35.96
CA ASP A 126 11.93 -15.12 -34.79
C ASP A 126 11.09 -13.90 -35.17
N VAL A 127 11.32 -13.37 -36.37
CA VAL A 127 10.81 -12.06 -36.80
C VAL A 127 9.55 -12.18 -37.64
N CYS A 128 9.33 -13.30 -38.34
CA CYS A 128 8.15 -13.54 -39.16
C CYS A 128 6.85 -13.42 -38.35
N LEU A 129 5.70 -13.34 -39.03
CA LEU A 129 4.39 -13.17 -38.40
C LEU A 129 4.13 -14.26 -37.34
N GLN A 130 4.49 -15.50 -37.64
CA GLN A 130 4.38 -16.61 -36.69
C GLN A 130 5.31 -16.41 -35.48
N GLY A 131 6.51 -15.88 -35.68
CA GLY A 131 7.44 -15.49 -34.63
C GLY A 131 6.86 -14.42 -33.71
N TYR A 132 6.24 -13.38 -34.27
CA TYR A 132 5.54 -12.34 -33.52
C TYR A 132 4.38 -12.90 -32.69
N LEU A 133 3.53 -13.75 -33.27
CA LEU A 133 2.43 -14.39 -32.55
C LEU A 133 2.94 -15.27 -31.39
N ARG A 134 4.04 -16.01 -31.60
CA ARG A 134 4.71 -16.76 -30.53
C ARG A 134 5.21 -15.82 -29.43
N HIS A 135 5.84 -14.71 -29.77
CA HIS A 135 6.31 -13.70 -28.82
C HIS A 135 5.15 -13.17 -27.95
N MET A 136 4.04 -12.77 -28.57
CA MET A 136 2.85 -12.31 -27.86
C MET A 136 2.29 -13.36 -26.90
N SER A 137 2.23 -14.63 -27.34
CA SER A 137 1.78 -15.74 -26.50
C SER A 137 2.69 -15.99 -25.30
N SER A 138 4.02 -15.85 -25.48
CA SER A 138 5.02 -16.01 -24.42
C SER A 138 4.96 -14.87 -23.39
N CYS A 139 4.79 -13.63 -23.84
CA CYS A 139 4.60 -12.48 -22.94
C CYS A 139 3.31 -12.57 -22.12
N SER A 140 2.28 -13.23 -22.64
CA SER A 140 1.02 -13.47 -21.94
C SER A 140 1.04 -14.72 -21.06
N ALA A 141 2.06 -15.56 -21.19
CA ALA A 141 2.20 -16.77 -20.38
C ALA A 141 2.57 -16.42 -18.93
N PRO A 142 2.20 -17.26 -17.96
CA PRO A 142 2.58 -17.03 -16.56
C PRO A 142 4.11 -17.02 -16.42
N ALA A 143 4.62 -16.02 -15.71
CA ALA A 143 6.04 -15.93 -15.44
C ALA A 143 6.50 -17.18 -14.66
N PRO A 144 7.68 -17.74 -14.99
CA PRO A 144 8.22 -18.86 -14.25
C PRO A 144 8.57 -18.40 -12.82
N LEU A 145 7.88 -18.97 -11.84
CA LEU A 145 8.11 -18.71 -10.41
C LEU A 145 8.97 -19.81 -9.81
N THR A 146 9.87 -19.45 -8.91
CA THR A 146 10.60 -20.39 -8.06
C THR A 146 9.66 -21.02 -7.02
N ALA A 147 10.02 -22.19 -6.50
CA ALA A 147 9.24 -22.85 -5.46
C ALA A 147 9.02 -21.98 -4.22
N ALA A 148 10.01 -21.16 -3.85
CA ALA A 148 9.91 -20.22 -2.73
C ALA A 148 8.91 -19.09 -3.00
N GLU A 149 8.89 -18.53 -4.22
CA GLU A 149 7.93 -17.49 -4.60
C GLU A 149 6.49 -18.02 -4.65
N GLN A 150 6.30 -19.25 -5.14
CA GLN A 150 5.00 -19.92 -5.12
C GLN A 150 4.49 -20.12 -3.69
N GLU A 151 5.36 -20.52 -2.76
CA GLU A 151 5.01 -20.67 -1.36
C GLU A 151 4.63 -19.33 -0.72
N LEU A 152 5.42 -18.28 -0.95
CA LEU A 152 5.12 -16.93 -0.44
C LEU A 152 3.79 -16.40 -0.97
N GLN A 153 3.50 -16.63 -2.26
CA GLN A 153 2.22 -16.27 -2.86
C GLN A 153 1.06 -17.04 -2.20
N ARG A 154 1.25 -18.32 -1.88
CA ARG A 154 0.24 -19.13 -1.17
C ARG A 154 -0.02 -18.62 0.24
N ILE A 155 1.03 -18.23 0.98
CA ILE A 155 0.92 -17.63 2.31
C ILE A 155 0.12 -16.33 2.21
N ARG A 156 0.48 -15.44 1.29
CA ARG A 156 -0.22 -14.15 1.10
C ARG A 156 -1.71 -14.32 0.78
N ILE A 157 -2.06 -15.27 -0.09
CA ILE A 157 -3.47 -15.56 -0.42
C ILE A 157 -4.21 -16.10 0.81
N THR A 158 -3.55 -16.95 1.60
CA THR A 158 -4.12 -17.52 2.82
C THR A 158 -4.34 -16.42 3.88
N GLU A 159 -3.36 -15.54 4.09
CA GLU A 159 -3.43 -14.42 5.02
C GLU A 159 -4.62 -13.50 4.72
N VAL A 160 -4.78 -13.06 3.46
CA VAL A 160 -5.92 -12.23 3.02
C VAL A 160 -7.26 -12.91 3.32
N LYS A 161 -7.34 -14.23 3.14
CA LYS A 161 -8.55 -14.99 3.46
C LYS A 161 -8.83 -15.01 4.97
N THR A 162 -7.80 -15.15 5.80
CA THR A 162 -7.94 -15.05 7.26
C THR A 162 -8.35 -13.66 7.72
N GLU A 163 -7.84 -12.59 7.11
CA GLU A 163 -8.24 -11.20 7.46
C GLU A 163 -9.73 -10.95 7.21
N MET A 164 -10.32 -11.61 6.21
CA MET A 164 -11.76 -11.51 5.91
C MET A 164 -12.64 -12.41 6.78
N SER A 165 -12.05 -13.26 7.62
CA SER A 165 -12.81 -14.14 8.53
C SER A 165 -13.23 -13.41 9.80
N VAL A 166 -14.49 -13.56 10.20
CA VAL A 166 -15.09 -12.91 11.39
C VAL A 166 -14.78 -13.68 12.69
N GLU A 167 -13.84 -14.63 12.66
CA GLU A 167 -13.45 -15.43 13.83
C GLU A 167 -12.49 -14.67 14.75
N ASN A 168 -13.02 -13.77 15.58
CA ASN A 168 -12.24 -13.00 16.57
C ASN A 168 -11.67 -13.86 17.73
N LYS A 169 -12.02 -15.14 17.82
CA LYS A 169 -11.69 -15.99 18.99
C LYS A 169 -10.19 -16.28 19.15
N TYR A 170 -9.40 -16.15 18.09
CA TYR A 170 -7.97 -16.47 18.09
C TYR A 170 -7.06 -15.23 18.06
N GLN A 171 -7.61 -14.01 18.06
CA GLN A 171 -6.81 -12.78 18.03
C GLN A 171 -6.21 -12.41 19.40
N SER A 172 -6.84 -12.84 20.49
CA SER A 172 -6.35 -12.64 21.86
C SER A 172 -6.27 -13.96 22.60
N VAL A 173 -5.19 -14.18 23.37
CA VAL A 173 -5.08 -15.31 24.29
C VAL A 173 -6.26 -15.28 25.27
N GLN A 174 -6.87 -16.43 25.54
CA GLN A 174 -7.99 -16.53 26.48
C GLN A 174 -7.58 -16.01 27.87
N GLY A 175 -8.31 -15.02 28.39
CA GLY A 175 -7.98 -14.40 29.69
C GLY A 175 -8.03 -15.38 30.86
N LEU A 176 -7.14 -15.17 31.83
CA LEU A 176 -7.01 -15.98 33.05
C LEU A 176 -8.06 -15.55 34.09
N ALA A 177 -8.76 -16.51 34.70
CA ALA A 177 -9.85 -16.22 35.64
C ALA A 177 -9.41 -16.52 37.08
N PHE A 178 -9.00 -15.49 37.81
CA PHE A 178 -8.75 -15.59 39.24
C PHE A 178 -10.04 -15.36 40.03
N PRO A 179 -10.37 -16.21 41.02
CA PRO A 179 -11.54 -16.00 41.85
C PRO A 179 -11.45 -14.68 42.63
N VAL A 180 -12.55 -13.93 42.59
CA VAL A 180 -12.73 -12.68 43.33
C VAL A 180 -13.17 -13.01 44.76
N GLN A 181 -12.45 -12.50 45.76
CA GLN A 181 -12.81 -12.71 47.16
C GLN A 181 -14.11 -11.99 47.55
N ASP A 182 -14.82 -12.51 48.56
CA ASP A 182 -16.13 -12.01 48.94
C ASP A 182 -16.14 -10.54 49.39
N ASP A 183 -15.02 -10.06 49.94
CA ASP A 183 -14.83 -8.66 50.33
C ASP A 183 -14.88 -7.72 49.12
N VAL A 184 -14.26 -8.13 48.01
CA VAL A 184 -14.32 -7.41 46.73
C VAL A 184 -15.73 -7.44 46.17
N LYS A 185 -16.42 -8.60 46.21
CA LYS A 185 -17.81 -8.71 45.77
C LYS A 185 -18.73 -7.75 46.52
N ARG A 186 -18.53 -7.61 47.84
CA ARG A 186 -19.27 -6.63 48.67
C ARG A 186 -18.94 -5.20 48.27
N ALA A 187 -17.67 -4.87 48.04
CA ALA A 187 -17.25 -3.55 47.60
C ALA A 187 -17.86 -3.18 46.23
N LEU A 188 -17.85 -4.10 45.26
CA LEU A 188 -18.46 -3.89 43.93
C LEU A 188 -19.96 -3.57 44.02
N ARG A 189 -20.71 -4.24 44.91
CA ARG A 189 -22.12 -3.94 45.15
C ARG A 189 -22.31 -2.54 45.76
N LEU A 190 -21.47 -2.17 46.73
CA LEU A 190 -21.51 -0.83 47.33
C LEU A 190 -21.17 0.28 46.32
N LEU A 191 -20.25 0.03 45.39
CA LEU A 191 -19.91 0.96 44.32
C LEU A 191 -21.08 1.10 43.33
N LYS A 192 -21.77 0.01 43.00
CA LYS A 192 -22.99 0.05 42.18
C LYS A 192 -24.10 0.88 42.82
N GLU A 193 -24.28 0.76 44.15
CA GLU A 193 -25.21 1.58 44.93
C GLU A 193 -24.70 3.02 45.14
N ARG A 194 -23.54 3.38 44.59
CA ARG A 194 -22.89 4.71 44.72
C ARG A 194 -22.62 5.11 46.17
N ARG A 195 -22.48 4.13 47.07
CA ARG A 195 -22.17 4.36 48.50
C ARG A 195 -20.68 4.56 48.76
N ILE A 196 -19.85 4.01 47.89
CA ILE A 196 -18.40 4.23 47.84
C ILE A 196 -18.04 4.81 46.48
N ASN A 197 -16.97 5.59 46.40
CA ASN A 197 -16.49 6.21 45.17
C ASN A 197 -15.19 5.58 44.64
N TYR A 198 -14.56 4.68 45.39
CA TYR A 198 -13.26 4.12 45.02
C TYR A 198 -13.06 2.70 45.57
N ILE A 199 -12.47 1.84 44.76
CA ILE A 199 -12.01 0.49 45.14
C ILE A 199 -10.61 0.30 44.58
N GLN A 200 -9.68 -0.18 45.42
CA GLN A 200 -8.38 -0.68 44.98
C GLN A 200 -8.29 -2.19 45.18
N LEU A 201 -7.87 -2.90 44.14
CA LEU A 201 -7.69 -4.34 44.13
C LEU A 201 -6.23 -4.71 43.88
N ARG A 202 -5.81 -5.82 44.47
CA ARG A 202 -4.52 -6.47 44.20
C ARG A 202 -4.75 -7.93 43.83
N LEU A 203 -3.84 -8.49 43.05
CA LEU A 203 -3.74 -9.92 42.83
C LEU A 203 -2.77 -10.52 43.85
N ASP A 204 -3.21 -11.55 44.54
CA ASP A 204 -2.33 -12.46 45.29
C ASP A 204 -1.75 -13.48 44.31
N THR A 205 -0.45 -13.36 44.03
CA THR A 205 0.26 -14.24 43.07
C THR A 205 0.53 -15.64 43.60
N GLU A 206 0.40 -15.87 44.90
CA GLU A 206 0.61 -17.17 45.54
C GLU A 206 -0.70 -17.95 45.62
N LYS A 207 -1.79 -17.29 46.03
CA LYS A 207 -3.12 -17.92 46.12
C LYS A 207 -3.92 -17.85 44.83
N GLU A 208 -3.45 -17.07 43.85
CA GLU A 208 -4.14 -16.83 42.59
C GLU A 208 -5.56 -16.25 42.79
N THR A 209 -5.71 -15.29 43.70
CA THR A 209 -7.00 -14.65 44.00
C THR A 209 -6.94 -13.13 43.86
N ILE A 210 -8.10 -12.51 43.61
CA ILE A 210 -8.22 -11.04 43.58
C ILE A 210 -8.73 -10.56 44.94
N GLU A 211 -7.93 -9.75 45.61
CA GLU A 211 -8.16 -9.26 46.97
C GLU A 211 -8.42 -7.76 47.02
N LEU A 212 -9.20 -7.34 48.02
CA LEU A 212 -9.48 -5.94 48.30
C LEU A 212 -8.32 -5.32 49.08
N VAL A 213 -7.78 -4.19 48.61
CA VAL A 213 -6.79 -3.42 49.38
C VAL A 213 -7.51 -2.43 50.30
N HIS A 214 -8.32 -1.53 49.73
CA HIS A 214 -9.12 -0.58 50.49
C HIS A 214 -10.25 0.04 49.64
N THR A 215 -11.20 0.68 50.32
CA THR A 215 -12.31 1.46 49.72
C THR A 215 -12.40 2.89 50.27
N ASN A 216 -11.29 3.42 50.76
CA ASN A 216 -11.23 4.78 51.31
C ASN A 216 -11.78 5.81 50.31
N PRO A 217 -12.62 6.76 50.77
CA PRO A 217 -13.11 7.83 49.93
C PRO A 217 -11.95 8.55 49.24
N THR A 218 -12.07 8.72 47.93
CA THR A 218 -11.03 9.33 47.09
C THR A 218 -11.71 10.31 46.16
N GLU A 219 -11.30 11.58 46.22
CA GLU A 219 -11.70 12.60 45.25
C GLU A 219 -10.65 12.70 44.13
N ILE A 220 -10.95 13.45 43.08
CA ILE A 220 -10.07 13.58 41.90
C ILE A 220 -8.64 14.01 42.25
N GLY A 221 -8.46 14.96 43.18
CA GLY A 221 -7.16 15.44 43.61
C GLY A 221 -6.36 14.42 44.43
N ASP A 222 -7.04 13.46 45.08
CA ASP A 222 -6.40 12.42 45.87
C ASP A 222 -6.03 11.19 45.03
N LEU A 223 -6.65 11.02 43.87
CA LEU A 223 -6.52 9.83 43.03
C LEU A 223 -5.05 9.52 42.63
N PRO A 224 -4.21 10.49 42.23
CA PRO A 224 -2.79 10.25 41.97
C PRO A 224 -2.06 9.62 43.16
N SER A 225 -2.39 10.03 44.39
CA SER A 225 -1.74 9.55 45.62
C SER A 225 -2.12 8.11 45.98
N ARG A 226 -3.19 7.58 45.37
CA ARG A 226 -3.65 6.20 45.61
C ARG A 226 -2.92 5.17 44.74
N VAL A 227 -2.22 5.60 43.70
CA VAL A 227 -1.52 4.72 42.77
C VAL A 227 -0.11 4.40 43.29
N PRO A 228 0.20 3.14 43.61
CA PRO A 228 1.55 2.77 44.05
C PRO A 228 2.57 2.87 42.91
N THR A 229 3.82 3.18 43.25
CA THR A 229 4.94 3.30 42.30
C THR A 229 5.79 2.03 42.20
N ASP A 230 5.55 1.06 43.08
CA ASP A 230 6.34 -0.18 43.21
C ASP A 230 5.59 -1.42 42.72
N THR A 231 4.25 -1.40 42.81
CA THR A 231 3.41 -2.56 42.58
C THR A 231 2.19 -2.24 41.72
N PRO A 232 1.73 -3.20 40.91
CA PRO A 232 0.59 -2.98 40.03
C PRO A 232 -0.73 -3.13 40.78
N ARG A 233 -1.75 -2.39 40.38
CA ARG A 233 -3.07 -2.41 41.01
C ARG A 233 -4.17 -2.23 39.98
N TYR A 234 -5.36 -2.67 40.36
CA TYR A 234 -6.59 -2.25 39.71
C TYR A 234 -7.33 -1.27 40.58
N HIS A 235 -7.98 -0.32 39.91
CA HIS A 235 -8.76 0.70 40.55
C HIS A 235 -10.11 0.80 39.84
N LEU A 236 -11.17 0.90 40.61
CA LEU A 236 -12.47 1.34 40.13
C LEU A 236 -12.77 2.66 40.82
N PHE A 237 -12.94 3.71 40.03
CA PHE A 237 -13.14 5.06 40.51
C PHE A 237 -14.43 5.64 39.94
N LEU A 238 -15.28 6.19 40.80
CA LEU A 238 -16.50 6.89 40.43
C LEU A 238 -16.15 8.35 40.13
N TYR A 239 -15.89 8.65 38.86
CA TYR A 239 -15.53 9.98 38.40
C TYR A 239 -16.77 10.86 38.26
N LYS A 240 -16.90 11.80 39.19
CA LYS A 240 -17.95 12.83 39.20
C LYS A 240 -17.45 14.04 38.42
N HIS A 241 -18.11 14.37 37.31
CA HIS A 241 -17.69 15.43 36.42
C HIS A 241 -18.89 16.07 35.72
N THR A 242 -18.69 17.27 35.17
CA THR A 242 -19.72 17.97 34.40
C THR A 242 -19.35 17.93 32.92
N HIS A 243 -20.24 17.44 32.06
CA HIS A 243 -20.07 17.43 30.61
C HIS A 243 -21.26 18.11 29.95
N GLU A 244 -21.01 19.12 29.10
CA GLU A 244 -22.05 19.87 28.37
C GLU A 244 -23.17 20.48 29.25
N GLY A 245 -22.87 20.72 30.54
CA GLY A 245 -23.81 21.30 31.51
C GLY A 245 -24.53 20.27 32.39
N ASP A 246 -24.41 18.98 32.10
CA ASP A 246 -24.97 17.90 32.89
C ASP A 246 -23.93 17.32 33.86
N SER A 247 -24.35 17.06 35.10
CA SER A 247 -23.51 16.42 36.11
C SER A 247 -23.61 14.90 35.96
N LEU A 248 -22.48 14.27 35.62
CA LEU A 248 -22.36 12.84 35.34
C LEU A 248 -21.47 12.17 36.39
N GLU A 249 -21.80 10.93 36.71
CA GLU A 249 -21.03 10.09 37.61
C GLU A 249 -20.72 8.76 36.91
N SER A 250 -19.52 8.66 36.35
CA SER A 250 -19.08 7.56 35.49
C SER A 250 -18.04 6.70 36.19
N VAL A 251 -18.18 5.38 36.11
CA VAL A 251 -17.18 4.45 36.68
C VAL A 251 -16.04 4.26 35.69
N VAL A 252 -14.83 4.54 36.13
CA VAL A 252 -13.59 4.37 35.37
C VAL A 252 -12.82 3.21 35.98
N PHE A 253 -12.40 2.27 35.13
CA PHE A 253 -11.45 1.23 35.50
C PHE A 253 -10.04 1.70 35.14
N ILE A 254 -9.12 1.61 36.09
CA ILE A 254 -7.72 1.99 35.90
C ILE A 254 -6.86 0.79 36.24
N TYR A 255 -5.97 0.42 35.33
CA TYR A 255 -4.90 -0.53 35.56
C TYR A 255 -3.58 0.23 35.68
N SER A 256 -3.03 0.29 36.89
CA SER A 256 -1.73 0.92 37.13
C SER A 256 -0.62 -0.12 37.06
N MET A 257 0.40 0.16 36.25
CA MET A 257 1.54 -0.73 36.07
C MET A 257 2.85 0.08 36.06
N PRO A 258 3.58 0.18 37.19
CA PRO A 258 4.81 0.98 37.29
C PRO A 258 6.04 0.41 36.55
N GLY A 259 5.80 -0.44 35.54
CA GLY A 259 6.81 -0.93 34.61
C GLY A 259 7.75 -1.98 35.21
N TYR A 260 9.05 -1.69 35.18
CA TYR A 260 10.11 -2.65 35.52
C TYR A 260 10.35 -2.82 37.03
N SER A 261 9.66 -2.07 37.89
CA SER A 261 9.67 -2.31 39.35
C SER A 261 8.98 -3.63 39.72
N CYS A 262 8.07 -4.12 38.87
CA CYS A 262 7.35 -5.38 39.07
C CYS A 262 8.02 -6.56 38.35
N SER A 263 7.79 -7.78 38.82
CA SER A 263 8.28 -8.99 38.15
C SER A 263 7.52 -9.26 36.83
N ILE A 264 8.13 -9.99 35.89
CA ILE A 264 7.46 -10.42 34.65
C ILE A 264 6.19 -11.23 34.98
N LYS A 265 6.26 -12.08 36.01
CA LYS A 265 5.13 -12.90 36.48
C LYS A 265 3.94 -12.01 36.88
N GLU A 266 4.18 -11.01 37.71
CA GLU A 266 3.11 -10.08 38.14
C GLU A 266 2.54 -9.32 36.94
N ARG A 267 3.38 -8.75 36.07
CA ARG A 267 2.90 -8.01 34.90
C ARG A 267 2.02 -8.85 33.98
N MET A 268 2.43 -10.10 33.73
CA MET A 268 1.66 -11.04 32.92
C MET A 268 0.34 -11.42 33.59
N LEU A 269 0.34 -11.69 34.90
CA LEU A 269 -0.87 -12.08 35.63
C LEU A 269 -1.91 -10.95 35.67
N TYR A 270 -1.50 -9.72 35.98
CA TYR A 270 -2.42 -8.58 35.90
C TYR A 270 -2.95 -8.44 34.46
N SER A 271 -2.09 -8.31 33.45
CA SER A 271 -2.55 -8.14 32.06
C SER A 271 -3.50 -9.24 31.58
N SER A 272 -3.28 -10.49 32.01
CA SER A 272 -4.10 -11.65 31.63
C SER A 272 -5.44 -11.74 32.39
N CYS A 273 -5.49 -11.29 33.65
CA CYS A 273 -6.70 -11.34 34.48
C CYS A 273 -7.66 -10.17 34.23
N LYS A 274 -7.17 -9.07 33.63
CA LYS A 274 -7.95 -7.84 33.41
C LYS A 274 -9.27 -8.10 32.65
N SER A 275 -9.22 -8.84 31.54
CA SER A 275 -10.41 -9.10 30.71
C SER A 275 -11.48 -9.87 31.47
N ARG A 276 -11.08 -10.95 32.17
CA ARG A 276 -12.02 -11.77 32.95
C ARG A 276 -12.64 -11.03 34.12
N LEU A 277 -11.85 -10.22 34.83
CA LEU A 277 -12.37 -9.39 35.91
C LEU A 277 -13.40 -8.40 35.39
N LEU A 278 -13.11 -7.71 34.28
CA LEU A 278 -14.04 -6.75 33.68
C LEU A 278 -15.32 -7.43 33.16
N ASP A 279 -15.19 -8.61 32.53
CA ASP A 279 -16.35 -9.41 32.11
C ASP A 279 -17.23 -9.80 33.30
N GLU A 280 -16.63 -10.20 34.44
CA GLU A 280 -17.36 -10.53 35.68
C GLU A 280 -18.05 -9.29 36.26
N VAL A 281 -17.37 -8.15 36.31
CA VAL A 281 -17.91 -6.87 36.82
C VAL A 281 -19.10 -6.38 35.97
N GLU A 282 -18.98 -6.41 34.65
CA GLU A 282 -20.03 -5.95 33.74
C GLU A 282 -21.21 -6.94 33.67
N ARG A 283 -20.95 -8.26 33.61
CA ARG A 283 -21.99 -9.29 33.46
C ARG A 283 -22.71 -9.60 34.77
N ASP A 284 -21.97 -9.84 35.85
CA ASP A 284 -22.53 -10.42 37.07
C ASP A 284 -22.96 -9.34 38.07
N TYR A 285 -22.32 -8.16 38.03
CA TYR A 285 -22.68 -7.02 38.89
C TYR A 285 -23.45 -5.92 38.12
N HIS A 286 -23.51 -5.97 36.79
CA HIS A 286 -24.12 -4.93 35.95
C HIS A 286 -23.58 -3.53 36.27
N LEU A 287 -22.27 -3.44 36.46
CA LEU A 287 -21.57 -2.18 36.66
C LEU A 287 -20.99 -1.75 35.30
N GLU A 288 -21.57 -0.70 34.71
CA GLU A 288 -21.11 -0.17 33.44
C GLU A 288 -19.80 0.61 33.63
N VAL A 289 -18.72 0.11 33.05
CA VAL A 289 -17.40 0.76 33.07
C VAL A 289 -17.31 1.68 31.85
N ALA A 290 -17.41 2.99 32.08
CA ALA A 290 -17.43 3.99 31.01
C ALA A 290 -16.11 4.04 30.23
N LYS A 291 -14.98 3.85 30.92
CA LYS A 291 -13.65 3.84 30.30
C LYS A 291 -12.70 2.91 31.04
N LYS A 292 -11.85 2.22 30.27
CA LYS A 292 -10.79 1.32 30.73
C LYS A 292 -9.45 1.99 30.41
N LEU A 293 -8.72 2.40 31.45
CA LEU A 293 -7.46 3.12 31.36
C LEU A 293 -6.30 2.24 31.81
N GLU A 294 -5.16 2.41 31.16
CA GLU A 294 -3.88 1.79 31.54
C GLU A 294 -2.87 2.92 31.71
N ILE A 295 -2.28 3.01 32.89
CA ILE A 295 -1.31 4.07 33.26
C ILE A 295 -0.06 3.44 33.86
N ASP A 296 1.06 4.14 33.75
CA ASP A 296 2.31 3.73 34.42
C ASP A 296 2.44 4.36 35.82
N SER A 297 1.98 5.60 35.98
CA SER A 297 2.17 6.43 37.15
C SER A 297 0.90 7.20 37.52
N GLY A 298 0.66 7.35 38.82
CA GLY A 298 -0.46 8.14 39.34
C GLY A 298 -0.44 9.61 38.91
N SER A 299 0.73 10.16 38.55
CA SER A 299 0.87 11.54 38.08
C SER A 299 0.11 11.82 36.78
N GLU A 300 -0.21 10.80 35.99
CA GLU A 300 -1.00 10.94 34.75
C GLU A 300 -2.48 11.18 35.03
N LEU A 301 -2.98 10.82 36.22
CA LEU A 301 -4.39 10.93 36.60
C LEU A 301 -4.78 12.36 36.99
N THR A 302 -4.66 13.28 36.05
CA THR A 302 -5.16 14.64 36.19
C THR A 302 -6.65 14.72 35.82
N GLU A 303 -7.33 15.77 36.29
CA GLU A 303 -8.73 16.02 35.93
C GLU A 303 -8.88 16.21 34.40
N GLU A 304 -7.94 16.91 33.78
CA GLU A 304 -7.88 17.12 32.33
C GLU A 304 -7.73 15.80 31.57
N PHE A 305 -6.82 14.92 32.03
CA PHE A 305 -6.58 13.62 31.40
C PHE A 305 -7.81 12.71 31.47
N LEU A 306 -8.43 12.57 32.64
CA LEU A 306 -9.63 11.76 32.78
C LEU A 306 -10.79 12.31 31.95
N TYR A 307 -10.94 13.63 31.89
CA TYR A 307 -11.97 14.26 31.07
C TYR A 307 -11.76 13.98 29.58
N GLU A 308 -10.54 14.16 29.07
CA GLU A 308 -10.22 13.90 27.66
C GLU A 308 -10.37 12.42 27.27
N GLU A 309 -10.05 11.50 28.18
CA GLU A 309 -10.18 10.07 27.93
C GLU A 309 -11.64 9.61 27.89
N ILE A 310 -12.50 10.18 28.73
CA ILE A 310 -13.93 9.86 28.78
C ILE A 310 -14.67 10.58 27.65
N HIS A 311 -14.26 11.80 27.32
CA HIS A 311 -14.84 12.65 26.28
C HIS A 311 -13.80 13.05 25.24
N PRO A 312 -13.48 12.16 24.28
CA PRO A 312 -12.44 12.42 23.29
C PRO A 312 -12.74 13.66 22.47
N LYS A 313 -11.77 14.57 22.40
CA LYS A 313 -11.85 15.74 21.53
C LYS A 313 -12.00 15.29 20.08
N GLN A 314 -12.92 15.93 19.35
CA GLN A 314 -13.03 15.73 17.90
C GLN A 314 -11.68 16.07 17.27
N HIS A 315 -11.20 15.19 16.38
CA HIS A 315 -9.89 15.36 15.76
C HIS A 315 -9.85 16.70 15.04
N ALA A 316 -8.99 17.61 15.51
CA ALA A 316 -8.78 18.88 14.85
C ALA A 316 -8.39 18.61 13.39
N HIS A 317 -9.12 19.21 12.45
CA HIS A 317 -8.86 19.03 11.02
C HIS A 317 -7.38 19.29 10.74
N LYS A 318 -6.69 18.29 10.14
CA LYS A 318 -5.25 18.43 9.81
C LYS A 318 -5.06 19.73 9.04
N GLN A 319 -4.26 20.64 9.60
CA GLN A 319 -3.97 21.91 8.95
C GLN A 319 -3.15 21.63 7.69
N ALA A 320 -3.72 21.90 6.52
CA ALA A 320 -3.03 21.77 5.26
C ALA A 320 -2.21 23.05 5.01
N PHE A 321 -0.90 22.90 4.83
CA PHE A 321 -0.06 24.01 4.39
C PHE A 321 -0.49 24.52 3.02
N ALA A 322 -0.48 25.84 2.85
CA ALA A 322 -0.81 26.46 1.57
C ALA A 322 0.19 26.01 0.48
N LYS A 323 -0.33 25.56 -0.66
CA LYS A 323 0.51 25.25 -1.83
C LYS A 323 1.29 26.51 -2.26
N PRO A 324 2.53 26.38 -2.75
CA PRO A 324 3.29 27.52 -3.26
C PRO A 324 2.51 28.34 -4.29
N ARG A 325 2.79 29.64 -4.36
CA ARG A 325 2.19 30.50 -5.38
C ARG A 325 2.57 29.96 -6.77
N GLY A 326 1.56 29.77 -7.63
CA GLY A 326 1.78 29.31 -8.99
C GLY A 326 2.61 30.31 -9.83
N PRO A 327 2.96 29.95 -11.08
CA PRO A 327 3.76 30.81 -11.95
C PRO A 327 3.19 32.23 -12.07
N ALA A 328 4.04 33.24 -11.88
CA ALA A 328 3.65 34.64 -11.98
C ALA A 328 3.22 34.98 -13.42
N GLY A 329 2.15 35.78 -13.57
CA GLY A 329 1.70 36.25 -14.88
C GLY A 329 0.80 35.31 -15.69
N LYS A 330 0.18 34.29 -15.07
CA LYS A 330 -0.84 33.47 -15.75
C LYS A 330 -2.02 34.33 -16.24
N ARG A 331 -2.09 34.54 -17.55
CA ARG A 331 -3.21 35.20 -18.23
C ARG A 331 -4.34 34.18 -18.43
N GLY A 332 -5.30 34.15 -17.52
CA GLY A 332 -6.56 33.41 -17.67
C GLY A 332 -6.90 32.48 -16.50
N ASN A 333 -8.21 32.27 -16.32
CA ASN A 333 -8.74 31.36 -15.30
C ASN A 333 -8.33 29.91 -15.59
N LYS A 334 -8.19 29.09 -14.53
CA LYS A 334 -7.98 27.64 -14.68
C LYS A 334 -9.16 27.08 -15.49
N ARG A 335 -8.86 26.51 -16.65
CA ARG A 335 -9.84 25.82 -17.48
C ARG A 335 -9.64 24.32 -17.30
N LEU A 336 -10.75 23.59 -17.26
CA LEU A 336 -10.71 22.14 -17.34
C LEU A 336 -10.26 21.77 -18.76
N ILE A 337 -9.14 21.07 -18.87
CA ILE A 337 -8.70 20.50 -20.16
C ILE A 337 -9.48 19.19 -20.32
N LYS A 338 -10.69 19.26 -20.85
CA LYS A 338 -11.41 18.05 -21.29
C LYS A 338 -10.77 17.59 -22.61
N GLY A 339 -10.20 16.38 -22.62
CA GLY A 339 -9.83 15.71 -23.87
C GLY A 339 -11.12 15.31 -24.59
N GLY A 340 -11.31 15.75 -25.83
CA GLY A 340 -12.47 15.38 -26.64
C GLY A 340 -12.35 13.93 -27.15
N GLY A 341 -12.57 12.96 -26.26
CA GLY A 341 -12.61 11.54 -26.59
C GLY A 341 -13.95 10.93 -26.19
N GLY A 342 -14.84 10.78 -27.18
CA GLY A 342 -15.93 9.80 -27.17
C GLY A 342 -17.21 10.15 -26.41
N GLU A 343 -18.01 11.09 -26.90
CA GLU A 343 -19.47 10.94 -26.85
C GLU A 343 -19.85 9.80 -27.81
N ASN A 344 -19.77 8.57 -27.33
CA ASN A 344 -20.56 7.45 -27.85
C ASN A 344 -21.13 6.71 -26.63
N GLY A 345 -22.07 7.38 -25.98
CA GLY A 345 -22.94 6.83 -24.95
C GLY A 345 -24.34 7.39 -25.18
N GLU A 346 -25.20 6.54 -25.71
CA GLU A 346 -26.67 6.65 -25.70
C GLU A 346 -27.30 7.78 -26.54
N ARG A 347 -27.62 7.43 -27.80
CA ARG A 347 -28.93 7.79 -28.35
C ARG A 347 -29.60 6.57 -28.98
N SER A 348 -30.76 6.27 -28.38
CA SER A 348 -31.84 5.35 -28.80
C SER A 348 -31.65 3.87 -28.53
#